data_AF-B6BNN9-F1
#
_entry.id   AF-B6BNN9-F1
#
_cell.length_a   1.000
_cell.length_b   1.000
_cell.length_c   1.000
_cell.angle_alpha   90.00
_cell.angle_beta   90.00
_cell.angle_gamma   90.00
#
_symmetry.space_group_name_H-M   'P 1'
#
loop_
_entity.id
_entity.type
_entity.pdbx_description
1 polymer ?
#
loop_
_entity_poly.entity_id
_entity_poly.type
_entity_poly.pdbx_seq_one_letter_code
_entity_poly.pdbx_strand_id
1 'polypeptide(L)'
;MSEIKCIEFESVQSDVIADLLTIKHNEILSKWKEQKRVQEVLNHNNVNTDFFIKHFGSRVLDYFIGVLRKEQEAGHCPVIIVMLKFFSKHGFMLDEIYRICSGMRNTVVDVLIENDIHHSETLFKETIDLFDMNFSGVIKEYIEISNNISEKCSSKELLKSTISEVNLEEYFALENDDGKDSITFRTDDADDMIEYLNEILEYMSLAMINSNQNDINSVAKILHKTSNVLLHYSPYLDELAFSMKELSESMIVNTKLFMEVLTHSGDDMLKLFDAVVRDMDSYIQRFSVENIAMNNVHQIHAPTTLSIKQIITMFAPHEVQEGEMEFF
;
A
#
# COMPACT_ATOMS: atom_id res chain seq x y z
N MET A 1 9.23 -20.33 22.81
CA MET A 1 9.54 -19.12 23.59
C MET A 1 11.04 -19.10 23.88
N SER A 2 11.81 -18.38 23.07
CA SER A 2 13.19 -18.03 23.40
C SER A 2 13.18 -16.62 23.98
N GLU A 3 13.56 -16.47 25.25
CA GLU A 3 13.74 -15.17 25.89
C GLU A 3 14.75 -14.34 25.08
N ILE A 4 14.29 -13.23 24.51
CA ILE A 4 15.16 -12.20 23.95
C ILE A 4 15.81 -11.53 25.16
N LYS A 5 17.08 -11.85 25.42
CA LYS A 5 17.87 -11.10 26.39
C LYS A 5 18.01 -9.67 25.88
N CYS A 6 17.41 -8.73 26.60
CA CYS A 6 17.67 -7.31 26.42
C CYS A 6 19.17 -7.07 26.61
N ILE A 7 19.84 -6.58 25.58
CA ILE A 7 21.22 -6.11 25.67
C ILE A 7 21.17 -4.81 26.51
N GLU A 8 21.76 -4.82 27.69
CA GLU A 8 21.90 -3.61 28.51
C GLU A 8 22.99 -2.72 27.91
N PHE A 9 22.60 -1.67 27.20
CA PHE A 9 23.52 -0.64 26.68
C PHE A 9 24.09 0.22 27.82
N GLU A 10 25.39 0.51 27.79
CA GLU A 10 25.98 1.56 28.64
C GLU A 10 25.41 2.92 28.25
N SER A 11 24.76 3.61 29.20
CA SER A 11 23.78 4.67 28.92
C SER A 11 24.33 5.96 28.31
N VAL A 12 25.63 6.21 28.37
CA VAL A 12 26.22 7.52 28.00
C VAL A 12 26.62 7.58 26.52
N GLN A 13 26.83 6.42 25.88
CA GLN A 13 27.40 6.39 24.53
C GLN A 13 26.32 6.25 23.43
N SER A 14 25.18 5.62 23.74
CA SER A 14 24.02 5.52 22.84
C SER A 14 23.37 6.88 22.55
N ASP A 15 23.39 7.80 23.52
CA ASP A 15 22.89 9.17 23.37
C ASP A 15 23.66 9.95 22.29
N VAL A 16 24.98 9.76 22.18
CA VAL A 16 25.81 10.43 21.18
C VAL A 16 25.37 10.07 19.75
N ILE A 17 25.07 8.79 19.52
CA ILE A 17 24.57 8.33 18.22
C ILE A 17 23.15 8.85 18.00
N ALA A 18 22.27 8.74 18.98
CA ALA A 18 20.90 9.23 18.87
C ALA A 18 20.85 10.73 18.52
N ASP A 19 21.70 11.55 19.15
CA ASP A 19 21.80 12.98 18.88
C ASP A 19 22.37 13.28 17.50
N LEU A 20 23.42 12.55 17.08
CA LEU A 20 23.93 12.66 15.72
C LEU A 20 22.85 12.32 14.68
N LEU A 21 22.14 11.21 14.86
CA LEU A 21 21.07 10.79 13.94
C LEU A 21 19.91 11.78 13.95
N THR A 22 19.59 12.39 15.10
CA THR A 22 18.60 13.47 15.19
C THR A 22 19.03 14.68 14.36
N ILE A 23 20.29 15.11 14.48
CA ILE A 23 20.84 16.25 13.71
C ILE A 23 20.88 15.93 12.20
N LYS A 24 21.22 14.68 11.86
CA LYS A 24 21.37 14.19 10.47
C LYS A 24 20.09 13.61 9.89
N HIS A 25 18.97 13.73 10.58
CA HIS A 25 17.70 13.06 10.23
C HIS A 25 17.31 13.24 8.76
N ASN A 26 17.23 14.50 8.29
CA ASN A 26 16.84 14.79 6.90
C ASN A 26 17.88 14.33 5.87
N GLU A 27 19.17 14.34 6.23
CA GLU A 27 20.24 13.84 5.37
C GLU A 27 20.11 12.33 5.19
N ILE A 28 19.83 11.60 6.27
CA ILE A 28 19.59 10.15 6.25
C ILE A 28 18.38 9.83 5.38
N LEU A 29 17.26 10.53 5.55
CA LEU A 29 16.07 10.30 4.73
C LEU A 29 16.32 10.59 3.25
N SER A 30 17.03 11.67 2.91
CA SER A 30 17.38 12.00 1.52
C SER A 30 18.28 10.92 0.90
N LYS A 31 19.34 10.51 1.61
CA LYS A 31 20.23 9.44 1.14
C LYS A 31 19.50 8.12 0.97
N TRP A 32 18.62 7.76 1.91
CA TRP A 32 17.81 6.53 1.84
C TRP A 32 16.85 6.57 0.64
N LYS A 33 16.16 7.70 0.42
CA LYS A 33 15.32 7.98 -0.74
C LYS A 33 16.06 7.80 -2.06
N GLU A 34 17.30 8.26 -2.13
CA GLU A 34 18.13 8.26 -3.34
C GLU A 34 18.79 6.90 -3.64
N GLN A 35 18.67 5.92 -2.75
CA GLN A 35 19.24 4.61 -2.99
C GLN A 35 18.54 3.91 -4.14
N LYS A 36 19.29 3.64 -5.22
CA LYS A 36 18.79 2.95 -6.41
C LYS A 36 18.04 1.66 -6.11
N ARG A 37 18.56 0.84 -5.18
CA ARG A 37 17.94 -0.44 -4.79
C ARG A 37 16.57 -0.25 -4.11
N VAL A 38 16.42 0.81 -3.33
CA VAL A 38 15.16 1.16 -2.64
C VAL A 38 14.15 1.66 -3.67
N GLN A 39 14.57 2.56 -4.55
CA GLN A 39 13.72 3.06 -5.64
C GLN A 39 13.27 1.94 -6.59
N GLU A 40 14.16 1.03 -6.97
CA GLU A 40 13.84 -0.11 -7.83
C GLU A 40 12.73 -0.98 -7.21
N VAL A 41 12.83 -1.28 -5.91
CA VAL A 41 11.83 -2.09 -5.19
C VAL A 41 10.49 -1.36 -5.06
N LEU A 42 10.51 -0.08 -4.65
CA LEU A 42 9.28 0.70 -4.48
C LEU A 42 8.57 0.89 -5.82
N ASN A 43 9.32 1.23 -6.89
CA ASN A 43 8.77 1.37 -8.24
C ASN A 43 8.24 0.05 -8.79
N HIS A 44 8.89 -1.08 -8.51
CA HIS A 44 8.40 -2.41 -8.92
C HIS A 44 7.02 -2.72 -8.35
N ASN A 45 6.76 -2.25 -7.13
CA ASN A 45 5.50 -2.45 -6.40
C ASN A 45 4.54 -1.24 -6.51
N ASN A 46 4.77 -0.33 -7.47
CA ASN A 46 3.97 0.88 -7.70
C ASN A 46 3.84 1.80 -6.48
N VAL A 47 4.81 1.78 -5.56
CA VAL A 47 4.83 2.64 -4.38
C VAL A 47 5.67 3.89 -4.68
N ASN A 48 5.06 5.07 -4.51
CA ASN A 48 5.77 6.33 -4.63
C ASN A 48 6.85 6.46 -3.53
N THR A 49 8.09 6.77 -3.92
CA THR A 49 9.22 6.84 -2.98
C THR A 49 9.08 8.00 -1.97
N ASP A 50 8.56 9.15 -2.41
CA ASP A 50 8.33 10.30 -1.52
C ASP A 50 7.25 9.99 -0.48
N PHE A 51 6.16 9.36 -0.92
CA PHE A 51 5.13 8.83 -0.03
C PHE A 51 5.73 7.88 1.01
N PHE A 52 6.52 6.89 0.57
CA PHE A 52 7.14 5.92 1.47
C PHE A 52 8.03 6.59 2.54
N ILE A 53 8.92 7.50 2.12
CA ILE A 53 9.85 8.17 3.04
C ILE A 53 9.10 9.06 4.03
N LYS A 54 8.08 9.78 3.55
CA LYS A 54 7.28 10.68 4.39
C LYS A 54 6.49 9.91 5.46
N HIS A 55 5.73 8.89 5.05
CA HIS A 55 4.78 8.24 5.94
C HIS A 55 5.36 7.08 6.76
N PHE A 56 6.43 6.45 6.27
CA PHE A 56 7.11 5.36 6.97
C PHE A 56 8.54 5.72 7.32
N GLY A 57 9.35 6.14 6.34
CA GLY A 57 10.79 6.31 6.52
C GLY A 57 11.18 7.21 7.70
N SER A 58 10.59 8.41 7.78
CA SER A 58 10.80 9.35 8.89
C SER A 58 10.49 8.73 10.25
N ARG A 59 9.30 8.13 10.38
CA ARG A 59 8.82 7.59 11.65
C ARG A 59 9.58 6.33 12.08
N VAL A 60 10.02 5.50 11.14
CA VAL A 60 10.88 4.35 11.42
C VAL A 60 12.24 4.82 11.93
N LEU A 61 12.79 5.90 11.35
CA LEU A 61 14.03 6.50 11.83
C LEU A 61 13.86 7.12 13.22
N ASP A 62 12.79 7.88 13.45
CA ASP A 62 12.47 8.45 14.76
C ASP A 62 12.32 7.37 15.83
N TYR A 63 11.63 6.27 15.50
CA TYR A 63 11.51 5.13 16.40
C TYR A 63 12.88 4.54 16.74
N PHE A 64 13.72 4.34 15.73
CA PHE A 64 15.07 3.80 15.93
C PHE A 64 15.92 4.71 16.84
N ILE A 65 15.83 6.03 16.65
CA ILE A 65 16.47 7.02 17.54
C ILE A 65 15.91 6.90 18.96
N GLY A 66 14.59 6.73 19.12
CA GLY A 66 13.96 6.50 20.42
C GLY A 66 14.43 5.21 21.11
N VAL A 67 14.68 4.14 20.35
CA VAL A 67 15.25 2.90 20.90
C VAL A 67 16.68 3.13 21.41
N LEU A 68 17.50 3.89 20.67
CA LEU A 68 18.85 4.26 21.12
C LEU A 68 18.80 5.07 22.43
N ARG A 69 17.82 5.98 22.57
CA ARG A 69 17.60 6.75 23.80
C ARG A 69 16.93 5.95 24.94
N LYS A 70 16.57 4.68 24.69
CA LYS A 70 15.75 3.86 25.61
C LYS A 70 14.37 4.45 25.93
N GLU A 71 13.87 5.32 25.06
CA GLU A 71 12.53 5.88 25.11
C GLU A 71 11.49 4.92 24.49
N GLN A 72 11.96 3.99 23.66
CA GLN A 72 11.16 2.96 23.00
C GLN A 72 11.78 1.58 23.21
N GLU A 73 10.96 0.54 23.27
CA GLU A 73 11.43 -0.84 23.39
C GLU A 73 11.93 -1.38 22.04
N ALA A 74 13.06 -2.10 22.02
CA ALA A 74 13.50 -2.76 20.80
C ALA A 74 12.51 -3.85 20.37
N GLY A 75 12.29 -4.01 19.07
CA GLY A 75 11.48 -5.10 18.50
C GLY A 75 9.96 -4.88 18.45
N HIS A 76 9.40 -3.81 19.03
CA HIS A 76 7.95 -3.54 19.03
C HIS A 76 7.57 -2.21 18.39
N CYS A 77 8.06 -1.93 17.18
CA CYS A 77 7.75 -0.69 16.46
C CYS A 77 6.35 -0.74 15.82
N PRO A 78 5.37 0.06 16.29
CA PRO A 78 4.03 0.05 15.69
C PRO A 78 4.05 0.52 14.24
N VAL A 79 4.92 1.47 13.90
CA VAL A 79 5.12 1.99 12.55
C VAL A 79 5.59 0.89 11.59
N ILE A 80 6.49 0.01 12.04
CA ILE A 80 6.93 -1.15 11.26
C ILE A 80 5.76 -2.09 10.99
N ILE A 81 4.90 -2.36 11.97
CA ILE A 81 3.74 -3.25 11.77
C ILE A 81 2.80 -2.68 10.69
N VAL A 82 2.53 -1.37 10.74
CA VAL A 82 1.70 -0.69 9.73
C VAL A 82 2.38 -0.75 8.36
N MET A 83 3.67 -0.46 8.29
CA MET A 83 4.45 -0.53 7.04
C MET A 83 4.44 -1.95 6.46
N LEU A 84 4.57 -3.00 7.28
CA LEU A 84 4.54 -4.39 6.84
C LEU A 84 3.16 -4.82 6.33
N LYS A 85 2.07 -4.36 6.97
CA LYS A 85 0.71 -4.56 6.43
C LYS A 85 0.54 -3.87 5.07
N PHE A 86 1.02 -2.64 4.94
CA PHE A 86 1.02 -1.91 3.68
C PHE A 86 1.81 -2.67 2.59
N PHE A 87 3.02 -3.12 2.89
CA PHE A 87 3.83 -3.95 2.00
C PHE A 87 3.14 -5.25 1.60
N SER A 88 2.47 -5.91 2.55
CA SER A 88 1.73 -7.13 2.26
C SER A 88 0.56 -6.89 1.30
N LYS A 89 -0.20 -5.80 1.49
CA LYS A 89 -1.28 -5.39 0.55
C LYS A 89 -0.75 -5.07 -0.86
N HIS A 90 0.46 -4.54 -0.95
CA HIS A 90 1.12 -4.21 -2.21
C HIS A 90 1.90 -5.39 -2.83
N GLY A 91 1.87 -6.56 -2.21
CA GLY A 91 2.48 -7.77 -2.76
C GLY A 91 4.00 -7.84 -2.65
N PHE A 92 4.62 -7.06 -1.74
CA PHE A 92 6.07 -7.07 -1.56
C PHE A 92 6.58 -8.48 -1.20
N MET A 93 7.72 -8.86 -1.76
CA MET A 93 8.42 -10.08 -1.40
C MET A 93 9.34 -9.86 -0.19
N LEU A 94 9.69 -10.95 0.49
CA LEU A 94 10.57 -10.87 1.66
C LEU A 94 11.96 -10.28 1.32
N ASP A 95 12.50 -10.61 0.13
CA ASP A 95 13.78 -10.08 -0.31
C ASP A 95 13.70 -8.58 -0.66
N GLU A 96 12.53 -8.09 -1.04
CA GLU A 96 12.28 -6.68 -1.30
C GLU A 96 12.24 -5.87 0.00
N ILE A 97 11.52 -6.38 1.01
CA ILE A 97 11.51 -5.78 2.36
C ILE A 97 12.92 -5.75 2.92
N TYR A 98 13.68 -6.84 2.73
CA TYR A 98 15.11 -6.87 3.09
C TYR A 98 15.90 -5.74 2.43
N ARG A 99 15.71 -5.49 1.13
CA ARG A 99 16.41 -4.42 0.42
C ARG A 99 16.03 -3.04 0.96
N ILE A 100 14.76 -2.81 1.30
CA ILE A 100 14.31 -1.54 1.90
C ILE A 100 14.98 -1.31 3.25
N CYS A 101 14.90 -2.28 4.17
CA CYS A 101 15.46 -2.14 5.51
C CYS A 101 16.99 -2.11 5.52
N SER A 102 17.65 -2.93 4.71
CA SER A 102 19.12 -2.89 4.57
C SER A 102 19.58 -1.56 3.96
N GLY A 103 18.77 -0.93 3.10
CA GLY A 103 19.02 0.40 2.59
C GLY A 103 19.05 1.47 3.71
N MET A 104 18.10 1.42 4.64
CA MET A 104 18.11 2.27 5.84
C MET A 104 19.36 2.05 6.68
N ARG A 105 19.66 0.78 7.01
CA ARG A 105 20.84 0.39 7.80
C ARG A 105 22.12 0.95 7.17
N ASN A 106 22.32 0.73 5.87
CA ASN A 106 23.51 1.19 5.16
C ASN A 106 23.60 2.72 5.18
N THR A 107 22.49 3.43 4.99
CA THR A 107 22.48 4.90 5.05
C THR A 107 22.92 5.42 6.41
N VAL A 108 22.41 4.81 7.49
CA VAL A 108 22.80 5.19 8.85
C VAL A 108 24.28 4.88 9.07
N VAL A 109 24.73 3.70 8.68
CA VAL A 109 26.15 3.32 8.77
C VAL A 109 27.06 4.30 8.02
N ASP A 110 26.69 4.70 6.81
CA ASP A 110 27.45 5.66 6.01
C ASP A 110 27.55 7.01 6.75
N VAL A 111 26.44 7.50 7.34
CA VAL A 111 26.45 8.72 8.16
C VAL A 111 27.34 8.58 9.40
N LEU A 112 27.35 7.42 10.08
CA LEU A 112 28.23 7.18 11.22
C LEU A 112 29.71 7.18 10.81
N ILE A 113 30.03 6.62 9.65
CA ILE A 113 31.40 6.60 9.11
C ILE A 113 31.83 8.03 8.75
N GLU A 114 31.00 8.78 8.02
CA GLU A 114 31.29 10.16 7.59
C GLU A 114 31.47 11.15 8.75
N ASN A 115 30.98 10.82 9.94
CA ASN A 115 31.12 11.64 11.15
C ASN A 115 32.09 11.01 12.16
N ASP A 116 33.00 10.14 11.69
CA ASP A 116 34.11 9.56 12.47
C ASP A 116 33.70 8.73 13.71
N ILE A 117 32.43 8.32 13.82
CA ILE A 117 31.94 7.49 14.94
C ILE A 117 32.53 6.07 14.89
N HIS A 118 32.88 5.59 13.70
CA HIS A 118 33.45 4.26 13.47
C HIS A 118 34.77 4.00 14.23
N HIS A 119 35.46 5.04 14.72
CA HIS A 119 36.62 4.89 15.60
C HIS A 119 36.27 4.34 16.99
N SER A 120 35.02 4.46 17.41
CA SER A 120 34.48 3.74 18.56
C SER A 120 33.92 2.39 18.10
N GLU A 121 34.79 1.37 18.07
CA GLU A 121 34.44 0.01 17.61
C GLU A 121 33.22 -0.55 18.36
N THR A 122 33.15 -0.33 19.67
CA THR A 122 32.03 -0.77 20.51
C THR A 122 30.72 -0.14 20.06
N LEU A 123 30.67 1.19 19.92
CA LEU A 123 29.44 1.91 19.57
C LEU A 123 28.93 1.59 18.18
N PHE A 124 29.86 1.52 17.24
CA PHE A 124 29.55 1.21 15.85
C PHE A 124 28.98 -0.21 15.74
N LYS A 125 29.60 -1.17 16.43
CA LYS A 125 29.12 -2.56 16.47
C LYS A 125 27.76 -2.70 17.16
N GLU A 126 27.58 -2.08 18.31
CA GLU A 126 26.31 -2.12 19.05
C GLU A 126 25.14 -1.55 18.22
N THR A 127 25.40 -0.49 17.46
CA THR A 127 24.39 0.09 16.55
C THR A 127 24.01 -0.87 15.43
N ILE A 128 25.01 -1.56 14.85
CA ILE A 128 24.77 -2.59 13.83
C ILE A 128 23.98 -3.76 14.40
N ASP A 129 24.37 -4.25 15.57
CA ASP A 129 23.69 -5.36 16.25
C ASP A 129 22.22 -5.01 16.54
N LEU A 130 21.95 -3.75 16.93
CA LEU A 130 20.59 -3.26 17.14
C LEU A 130 19.76 -3.25 15.84
N PHE A 131 20.35 -2.81 14.73
CA PHE A 131 19.69 -2.89 13.42
C PHE A 131 19.35 -4.33 13.05
N ASP A 132 20.29 -5.26 13.23
CA ASP A 132 20.10 -6.66 12.87
C ASP A 132 19.04 -7.34 13.76
N MET A 133 18.98 -6.99 15.05
CA MET A 133 17.92 -7.44 15.96
C MET A 133 16.55 -6.91 15.55
N ASN A 134 16.42 -5.60 15.31
CA ASN A 134 15.17 -4.99 14.87
C ASN A 134 14.71 -5.58 13.53
N PHE A 135 15.64 -5.75 12.60
CA PHE A 135 15.36 -6.29 11.29
C PHE A 135 14.95 -7.78 11.33
N SER A 136 15.56 -8.58 12.19
CA SER A 136 15.09 -9.95 12.43
C SER A 136 13.65 -10.00 12.94
N GLY A 137 13.27 -9.04 13.79
CA GLY A 137 11.88 -8.86 14.25
C GLY A 137 10.94 -8.53 13.10
N VAL A 138 11.29 -7.53 12.28
CA VAL A 138 10.53 -7.11 11.08
C VAL A 138 10.25 -8.30 10.15
N ILE A 139 11.26 -9.13 9.90
CA ILE A 139 11.15 -10.29 9.01
C ILE A 139 10.21 -11.36 9.57
N LYS A 140 10.29 -11.67 10.87
CA LYS A 140 9.38 -12.63 11.52
C LYS A 140 7.94 -12.14 11.45
N GLU A 141 7.72 -10.87 11.78
CA GLU A 141 6.41 -10.24 11.75
C GLU A 141 5.80 -10.28 10.34
N TYR A 142 6.61 -9.99 9.31
CA TYR A 142 6.12 -10.05 7.93
C TYR A 142 5.70 -11.46 7.52
N ILE A 143 6.50 -12.48 7.87
CA ILE A 143 6.16 -13.88 7.60
C ILE A 143 4.84 -14.23 8.28
N GLU A 144 4.64 -13.84 9.54
CA GLU A 144 3.38 -14.07 10.27
C GLU A 144 2.20 -13.35 9.61
N ILE A 145 2.33 -12.08 9.22
CA ILE A 145 1.29 -11.34 8.49
C ILE A 145 0.94 -12.03 7.16
N SER A 146 1.94 -12.40 6.36
CA SER A 146 1.74 -13.05 5.07
C SER A 146 1.08 -14.43 5.20
N ASN A 147 1.47 -15.21 6.22
CA ASN A 147 0.86 -16.51 6.51
C ASN A 147 -0.59 -16.35 6.98
N ASN A 148 -0.88 -15.39 7.86
CA ASN A 148 -2.24 -15.12 8.33
C ASN A 148 -3.18 -14.68 7.19
N ILE A 149 -2.67 -13.95 6.20
CA ILE A 149 -3.42 -13.57 5.00
C ILE A 149 -3.70 -14.80 4.11
N SER A 150 -2.72 -15.70 3.96
CA SER A 150 -2.90 -16.95 3.20
C SER A 150 -3.77 -18.00 3.91
N GLU A 151 -3.73 -18.10 5.24
CA GLU A 151 -4.56 -19.01 6.04
C GLU A 151 -6.02 -18.55 6.13
N LYS A 152 -6.28 -17.23 6.16
CA LYS A 152 -7.64 -16.69 5.96
C LYS A 152 -8.24 -17.08 4.61
N CYS A 153 -7.40 -17.46 3.64
CA CYS A 153 -7.81 -17.98 2.33
C CYS A 153 -8.00 -19.52 2.32
N SER A 154 -7.78 -20.24 3.43
CA SER A 154 -7.92 -21.71 3.44
C SER A 154 -8.52 -22.36 4.70
N SER A 155 -8.57 -21.74 5.88
CA SER A 155 -9.26 -22.33 7.06
C SER A 155 -9.51 -21.29 8.17
N LYS A 156 -10.76 -21.19 8.66
CA LYS A 156 -11.12 -20.45 9.88
C LYS A 156 -10.65 -21.20 11.14
N GLU A 157 -9.74 -20.62 11.92
CA GLU A 157 -9.86 -20.35 13.38
C GLU A 157 -8.50 -20.20 14.12
N LEU A 158 -8.47 -19.17 14.99
CA LEU A 158 -7.58 -18.87 16.14
C LEU A 158 -6.08 -18.56 15.93
N LEU A 159 -5.72 -17.29 16.21
CA LEU A 159 -5.17 -16.91 17.52
C LEU A 159 -5.24 -15.39 17.80
N LYS A 160 -5.88 -15.03 18.91
CA LYS A 160 -5.69 -13.75 19.62
C LYS A 160 -4.40 -13.83 20.42
N SER A 161 -3.36 -13.12 19.99
CA SER A 161 -2.44 -12.47 20.93
C SER A 161 -1.62 -11.40 20.23
N THR A 162 -1.75 -10.17 20.74
CA THR A 162 -0.80 -9.06 20.58
C THR A 162 -0.64 -8.42 19.20
N ILE A 163 -1.66 -8.48 18.35
CA ILE A 163 -1.79 -7.50 17.26
C ILE A 163 -2.98 -6.64 17.65
N SER A 164 -2.73 -5.45 18.20
CA SER A 164 -3.77 -4.43 18.15
C SER A 164 -4.17 -4.31 16.69
N GLU A 165 -5.47 -4.35 16.39
CA GLU A 165 -6.03 -4.05 15.08
C GLU A 165 -5.66 -2.61 14.70
N VAL A 166 -4.39 -2.37 14.32
CA VAL A 166 -3.98 -1.09 13.79
C VAL A 166 -4.60 -1.04 12.41
N ASN A 167 -5.71 -0.32 12.31
CA ASN A 167 -6.34 0.02 11.05
C ASN A 167 -5.39 1.00 10.33
N LEU A 168 -4.99 0.64 9.11
CA LEU A 168 -4.18 1.50 8.24
C LEU A 168 -4.88 2.85 8.04
N GLU A 169 -6.18 2.85 7.77
CA GLU A 169 -6.98 4.06 7.58
C GLU A 169 -6.93 4.97 8.81
N GLU A 170 -7.09 4.42 10.01
CA GLU A 170 -7.02 5.18 11.26
C GLU A 170 -5.61 5.74 11.52
N TYR A 171 -4.57 4.96 11.20
CA TYR A 171 -3.18 5.40 11.35
C TYR A 171 -2.85 6.60 10.44
N PHE A 172 -3.34 6.60 9.20
CA PHE A 172 -3.18 7.74 8.29
C PHE A 172 -4.09 8.91 8.66
N ALA A 173 -5.28 8.66 9.20
CA ALA A 173 -6.21 9.71 9.66
C ALA A 173 -5.71 10.49 10.90
N LEU A 174 -4.77 9.92 11.66
CA LEU A 174 -4.11 10.60 12.80
C LEU A 174 -3.01 11.58 12.39
N GLU A 175 -2.61 11.61 11.11
CA GLU A 175 -1.81 12.73 10.60
C GLU A 175 -2.69 13.97 10.62
N ASN A 176 -2.43 14.88 11.57
CA ASN A 176 -3.01 16.21 11.55
C ASN A 176 -2.63 16.84 10.21
N ASP A 177 -3.60 16.89 9.29
CA ASP A 177 -3.51 17.61 8.03
C ASP A 177 -3.24 19.08 8.35
N ASP A 178 -1.96 19.44 8.41
CA ASP A 178 -1.49 20.80 8.56
C ASP A 178 -1.66 21.60 7.24
N GLY A 179 -2.44 21.06 6.29
CA GLY A 179 -2.85 21.69 5.04
C GLY A 179 -1.70 21.87 4.05
N LYS A 180 -0.52 21.33 4.36
CA LYS A 180 0.69 21.52 3.55
C LYS A 180 0.84 20.49 2.43
N ASP A 181 0.25 19.31 2.58
CA ASP A 181 0.40 18.22 1.61
C ASP A 181 -0.97 17.82 1.05
N SER A 182 -1.42 18.57 0.05
CA SER A 182 -2.57 18.18 -0.76
C SER A 182 -2.18 17.06 -1.71
N ILE A 183 -2.71 15.87 -1.49
CA ILE A 183 -2.60 14.76 -2.43
C ILE A 183 -3.74 14.92 -3.43
N THR A 184 -3.46 15.44 -4.63
CA THR A 184 -4.44 15.53 -5.72
C THR A 184 -4.01 14.61 -6.86
N PHE A 185 -4.93 14.22 -7.73
CA PHE A 185 -4.55 13.61 -8.98
C PHE A 185 -3.60 14.53 -9.75
N ARG A 186 -2.56 13.94 -10.34
CA ARG A 186 -1.74 14.62 -11.34
C ARG A 186 -2.60 14.83 -12.58
N THR A 187 -2.43 15.98 -13.25
CA THR A 187 -3.19 16.30 -14.47
C THR A 187 -3.09 15.19 -15.51
N ASP A 188 -1.88 14.68 -15.77
CA ASP A 188 -1.67 13.60 -16.73
C ASP A 188 -2.43 12.31 -16.34
N ASP A 189 -2.38 11.93 -15.06
CA ASP A 189 -3.05 10.73 -14.57
C ASP A 189 -4.59 10.87 -14.65
N ALA A 190 -5.11 12.06 -14.36
CA ALA A 190 -6.53 12.36 -14.46
C ALA A 190 -7.03 12.33 -15.92
N ASP A 191 -6.30 12.99 -16.81
CA ASP A 191 -6.62 13.04 -18.24
C ASP A 191 -6.59 11.63 -18.85
N ASP A 192 -5.55 10.85 -18.55
CA ASP A 192 -5.41 9.46 -19.01
C ASP A 192 -6.58 8.59 -18.54
N MET A 193 -6.95 8.66 -17.25
CA MET A 193 -8.07 7.87 -16.72
C MET A 193 -9.40 8.26 -17.37
N ILE A 194 -9.67 9.55 -17.58
CA ILE A 194 -10.90 10.01 -18.24
C ILE A 194 -10.94 9.52 -19.69
N GLU A 195 -9.83 9.60 -20.42
CA GLU A 195 -9.74 9.08 -21.79
C GLU A 195 -10.07 7.58 -21.81
N TYR A 196 -9.43 6.78 -20.95
CA TYR A 196 -9.65 5.34 -20.91
C TYR A 196 -11.09 4.97 -20.55
N LEU A 197 -11.66 5.61 -19.52
CA LEU A 197 -13.01 5.29 -19.03
C LEU A 197 -14.09 5.59 -20.07
N ASN A 198 -13.91 6.62 -20.90
CA ASN A 198 -14.85 6.96 -21.96
C ASN A 198 -14.93 5.89 -23.07
N GLU A 199 -13.87 5.11 -23.29
CA GLU A 199 -13.85 4.03 -24.28
C GLU A 199 -14.63 2.78 -23.85
N ILE A 200 -14.88 2.60 -22.53
CA ILE A 200 -15.52 1.38 -21.99
C ILE A 200 -16.88 1.14 -22.65
N LEU A 201 -17.75 2.15 -22.70
CA LEU A 201 -19.11 2.00 -23.20
C LEU A 201 -19.14 1.70 -24.71
N GLU A 202 -18.18 2.25 -25.46
CA GLU A 202 -18.01 1.95 -26.88
C GLU A 202 -17.63 0.48 -27.07
N TYR A 203 -16.60 0.00 -26.37
CA TYR A 203 -16.19 -1.40 -26.48
C TYR A 203 -17.25 -2.38 -26.00
N MET A 204 -17.99 -2.06 -24.94
CA MET A 204 -19.13 -2.87 -24.48
C MET A 204 -20.21 -2.96 -25.56
N SER A 205 -20.53 -1.85 -26.21
CA SER A 205 -21.51 -1.81 -27.30
C SER A 205 -21.04 -2.62 -28.52
N LEU A 206 -19.76 -2.52 -28.88
CA LEU A 206 -19.17 -3.31 -29.97
C LEU A 206 -19.17 -4.81 -29.64
N ALA A 207 -18.85 -5.17 -28.40
CA ALA A 207 -18.91 -6.55 -27.94
C ALA A 207 -20.33 -7.13 -28.06
N MET A 208 -21.36 -6.36 -27.68
CA MET A 208 -22.76 -6.75 -27.84
C MET A 208 -23.16 -7.00 -29.30
N ILE A 209 -22.79 -6.10 -30.20
CA ILE A 209 -23.18 -6.16 -31.62
C ILE A 209 -22.44 -7.29 -32.34
N ASN A 210 -21.13 -7.41 -32.11
CA ASN A 210 -20.26 -8.29 -32.88
C ASN A 210 -20.01 -9.64 -32.19
N SER A 211 -20.46 -9.82 -30.95
CA SER A 211 -20.14 -10.99 -30.11
C SER A 211 -18.63 -11.26 -30.02
N ASN A 212 -17.82 -10.19 -30.02
CA ASN A 212 -16.37 -10.27 -30.11
C ASN A 212 -15.72 -10.18 -28.73
N GLN A 213 -15.04 -11.26 -28.33
CA GLN A 213 -14.34 -11.34 -27.04
C GLN A 213 -13.16 -10.37 -26.92
N ASN A 214 -12.58 -9.93 -28.04
CA ASN A 214 -11.48 -8.98 -28.00
C ASN A 214 -11.91 -7.61 -27.46
N ASP A 215 -13.17 -7.22 -27.69
CA ASP A 215 -13.69 -5.95 -27.19
C ASP A 215 -13.86 -6.01 -25.66
N ILE A 216 -14.27 -7.15 -25.10
CA ILE A 216 -14.27 -7.40 -23.65
C ILE A 216 -12.85 -7.34 -23.06
N ASN A 217 -11.87 -7.91 -23.75
CA ASN A 217 -10.47 -7.82 -23.33
C ASN A 217 -9.96 -6.37 -23.33
N SER A 218 -10.45 -5.52 -24.24
CA SER A 218 -10.13 -4.08 -24.23
C SER A 218 -10.71 -3.37 -23.01
N VAL A 219 -11.97 -3.66 -22.66
CA VAL A 219 -12.59 -3.13 -21.42
C VAL A 219 -11.81 -3.57 -20.18
N ALA A 220 -11.48 -4.85 -20.07
CA ALA A 220 -10.70 -5.36 -18.94
C ALA A 220 -9.32 -4.66 -18.83
N LYS A 221 -8.63 -4.47 -19.96
CA LYS A 221 -7.35 -3.73 -19.98
C LYS A 221 -7.50 -2.28 -19.50
N ILE A 222 -8.58 -1.60 -19.87
CA ILE A 222 -8.86 -0.24 -19.39
C ILE A 222 -9.01 -0.25 -17.87
N LEU A 223 -9.88 -1.11 -17.33
CA LEU A 223 -10.11 -1.23 -15.89
C LEU A 223 -8.81 -1.54 -15.12
N HIS A 224 -7.97 -2.42 -15.65
CA HIS A 224 -6.66 -2.72 -15.08
C HIS A 224 -5.71 -1.51 -15.08
N LYS A 225 -5.66 -0.75 -16.19
CA LYS A 225 -4.87 0.48 -16.27
C LYS A 225 -5.35 1.52 -15.26
N THR A 226 -6.66 1.75 -15.18
CA THR A 226 -7.26 2.67 -14.20
C THR A 226 -6.92 2.24 -12.78
N SER A 227 -7.01 0.95 -12.46
CA SER A 227 -6.59 0.41 -11.15
C SER A 227 -5.13 0.73 -10.83
N ASN A 228 -4.21 0.52 -11.78
CA ASN A 228 -2.79 0.81 -11.57
C ASN A 228 -2.54 2.30 -11.30
N VAL A 229 -3.24 3.19 -12.00
CA VAL A 229 -3.15 4.63 -11.74
C VAL A 229 -3.67 4.94 -10.33
N LEU A 230 -4.82 4.38 -9.92
CA LEU A 230 -5.37 4.59 -8.58
C LEU A 230 -4.43 4.10 -7.47
N LEU A 231 -3.69 3.01 -7.68
CA LEU A 231 -2.71 2.50 -6.73
C LEU A 231 -1.54 3.46 -6.48
N HIS A 232 -1.22 4.37 -7.42
CA HIS A 232 -0.22 5.43 -7.16
C HIS A 232 -0.65 6.38 -6.03
N TYR A 233 -1.95 6.43 -5.73
CA TYR A 233 -2.56 7.26 -4.70
C TYR A 233 -2.96 6.43 -3.46
N SER A 234 -2.36 5.24 -3.32
CA SER A 234 -2.43 4.44 -2.10
C SER A 234 -1.96 5.26 -0.88
N PRO A 235 -2.53 5.06 0.32
CA PRO A 235 -3.55 4.06 0.71
C PRO A 235 -4.99 4.49 0.44
N TYR A 236 -5.21 5.74 0.05
CA TYR A 236 -6.53 6.36 0.10
C TYR A 236 -7.54 5.75 -0.88
N LEU A 237 -7.04 5.16 -1.98
CA LEU A 237 -7.85 4.61 -3.06
C LEU A 237 -7.72 3.09 -3.19
N ASP A 238 -7.11 2.41 -2.23
CA ASP A 238 -6.81 0.97 -2.30
C ASP A 238 -8.05 0.14 -2.61
N GLU A 239 -9.14 0.37 -1.89
CA GLU A 239 -10.38 -0.41 -2.03
C GLU A 239 -10.97 -0.28 -3.44
N LEU A 240 -11.07 0.95 -3.96
CA LEU A 240 -11.56 1.22 -5.30
C LEU A 240 -10.62 0.64 -6.37
N ALA A 241 -9.31 0.81 -6.18
CA ALA A 241 -8.30 0.29 -7.08
C ALA A 241 -8.35 -1.24 -7.16
N PHE A 242 -8.46 -1.93 -6.02
CA PHE A 242 -8.59 -3.37 -5.96
C PHE A 242 -9.89 -3.86 -6.60
N SER A 243 -11.01 -3.16 -6.38
CA SER A 243 -12.28 -3.53 -7.00
C SER A 243 -12.23 -3.42 -8.53
N MET A 244 -11.60 -2.35 -9.06
CA MET A 244 -11.37 -2.21 -10.51
C MET A 244 -10.49 -3.33 -11.08
N LYS A 245 -9.43 -3.71 -10.34
CA LYS A 245 -8.55 -4.82 -10.72
C LYS A 245 -9.30 -6.15 -10.72
N GLU A 246 -10.07 -6.42 -9.68
CA GLU A 246 -10.88 -7.63 -9.55
C GLU A 246 -11.87 -7.75 -10.70
N LEU A 247 -12.60 -6.68 -11.04
CA LEU A 247 -13.51 -6.68 -12.19
C LEU A 247 -12.77 -6.99 -13.49
N SER A 248 -11.61 -6.38 -13.72
CA SER A 248 -10.77 -6.69 -14.89
C SER A 248 -10.41 -8.18 -14.96
N GLU A 249 -9.91 -8.74 -13.86
CA GLU A 249 -9.46 -10.12 -13.78
C GLU A 249 -10.63 -11.10 -13.97
N SER A 250 -11.75 -10.87 -13.30
CA SER A 250 -12.98 -11.65 -13.45
C SER A 250 -13.50 -11.60 -14.88
N MET A 251 -13.46 -10.44 -15.56
CA MET A 251 -13.88 -10.33 -16.98
C MET A 251 -13.00 -11.18 -17.91
N ILE A 252 -11.69 -11.26 -17.64
CA ILE A 252 -10.75 -12.08 -18.44
C ILE A 252 -10.94 -13.58 -18.15
N VAL A 253 -11.07 -13.96 -16.89
CA VAL A 253 -11.26 -15.37 -16.49
C VAL A 253 -12.62 -15.89 -16.97
N ASN A 254 -13.66 -15.08 -16.83
CA ASN A 254 -15.05 -15.46 -17.11
C ASN A 254 -15.60 -14.85 -18.40
N THR A 255 -14.76 -14.53 -19.40
CA THR A 255 -15.16 -13.83 -20.63
C THR A 255 -16.36 -14.46 -21.34
N LYS A 256 -16.46 -15.80 -21.37
CA LYS A 256 -17.59 -16.48 -22.02
C LYS A 256 -18.91 -16.24 -21.26
N LEU A 257 -18.89 -16.36 -19.94
CA LEU A 257 -20.05 -16.11 -19.09
C LEU A 257 -20.43 -14.63 -19.12
N PHE A 258 -19.44 -13.73 -19.09
CA PHE A 258 -19.65 -12.30 -19.25
C PHE A 258 -20.37 -11.99 -20.57
N MET A 259 -19.92 -12.57 -21.69
CA MET A 259 -20.57 -12.41 -23.00
C MET A 259 -22.00 -12.95 -23.03
N GLU A 260 -22.26 -14.07 -22.35
CA GLU A 260 -23.62 -14.61 -22.21
C GLU A 260 -24.51 -13.64 -21.44
N VAL A 261 -24.06 -13.11 -20.30
CA VAL A 261 -24.80 -12.10 -19.53
C VAL A 261 -25.00 -10.83 -20.33
N LEU A 262 -23.98 -10.36 -21.04
CA LEU A 262 -24.03 -9.16 -21.86
C LEU A 262 -25.02 -9.28 -23.03
N THR A 263 -25.19 -10.47 -23.60
CA THR A 263 -26.16 -10.71 -24.69
C THR A 263 -27.60 -10.86 -24.18
N HIS A 264 -27.80 -11.39 -22.98
CA HIS A 264 -29.14 -11.57 -22.39
C HIS A 264 -29.64 -10.34 -21.63
N SER A 265 -28.75 -9.65 -20.93
CA SER A 265 -29.03 -8.55 -20.00
C SER A 265 -28.20 -7.30 -20.30
N GLY A 266 -27.91 -7.06 -21.58
CA GLY A 266 -26.98 -6.02 -22.02
C GLY A 266 -27.35 -4.61 -21.59
N ASP A 267 -28.63 -4.25 -21.63
CA ASP A 267 -29.10 -2.92 -21.22
C ASP A 267 -28.82 -2.63 -19.74
N ASP A 268 -28.96 -3.63 -18.87
CA ASP A 268 -28.72 -3.46 -17.44
C ASP A 268 -27.22 -3.45 -17.13
N MET A 269 -26.44 -4.27 -17.83
CA MET A 269 -24.97 -4.21 -17.78
C MET A 269 -24.44 -2.85 -18.22
N LEU A 270 -24.93 -2.31 -19.34
CA LEU A 270 -24.51 -1.00 -19.84
C LEU A 270 -24.86 0.11 -18.85
N LYS A 271 -26.02 0.07 -18.20
CA LYS A 271 -26.38 1.05 -17.15
C LYS A 271 -25.46 1.00 -15.95
N LEU A 272 -25.06 -0.20 -15.50
CA LEU A 272 -24.13 -0.35 -14.38
C LEU A 272 -22.74 0.19 -14.74
N PHE A 273 -22.22 -0.16 -15.92
CA PHE A 273 -20.95 0.40 -16.39
C PHE A 273 -21.02 1.92 -16.59
N ASP A 274 -22.12 2.45 -17.12
CA ASP A 274 -22.35 3.89 -17.26
C ASP A 274 -22.40 4.60 -15.89
N ALA A 275 -23.01 3.96 -14.88
CA ALA A 275 -22.97 4.46 -13.50
C ALA A 275 -21.54 4.49 -12.95
N VAL A 276 -20.78 3.40 -13.07
CA VAL A 276 -19.38 3.33 -12.63
C VAL A 276 -18.52 4.37 -13.34
N VAL A 277 -18.65 4.51 -14.66
CA VAL A 277 -17.87 5.50 -15.45
C VAL A 277 -18.19 6.93 -15.02
N ARG A 278 -19.46 7.28 -14.81
CA ARG A 278 -19.85 8.62 -14.35
C ARG A 278 -19.39 8.94 -12.94
N ASP A 279 -19.48 7.95 -12.04
CA ASP A 279 -18.99 8.11 -10.68
C ASP A 279 -17.48 8.34 -10.69
N MET A 280 -16.74 7.56 -11.48
CA MET A 280 -15.30 7.71 -11.64
C MET A 280 -14.91 9.04 -12.28
N ASP A 281 -15.62 9.50 -13.32
CA ASP A 281 -15.38 10.82 -13.93
C ASP A 281 -15.56 11.94 -12.89
N SER A 282 -16.66 11.89 -12.13
CA SER A 282 -16.92 12.84 -11.04
C SER A 282 -15.83 12.78 -9.97
N TYR A 283 -15.36 11.58 -9.64
CA TYR A 283 -14.29 11.33 -8.69
C TYR A 283 -12.97 11.96 -9.15
N ILE A 284 -12.56 11.67 -10.39
CA ILE A 284 -11.32 12.16 -10.98
C ILE A 284 -11.34 13.68 -11.08
N GLN A 285 -12.44 14.28 -11.57
CA GLN A 285 -12.58 15.72 -11.67
C GLN A 285 -12.49 16.40 -10.30
N ARG A 286 -13.15 15.83 -9.29
CA ARG A 286 -13.11 16.35 -7.92
C ARG A 286 -11.70 16.31 -7.34
N PHE A 287 -11.07 15.15 -7.36
CA PHE A 287 -9.76 14.94 -6.72
C PHE A 287 -8.58 15.42 -7.57
N SER A 288 -8.83 15.92 -8.77
CA SER A 288 -7.86 16.75 -9.52
C SER A 288 -7.62 18.12 -8.89
N VAL A 289 -8.55 18.59 -8.05
CA VAL A 289 -8.44 19.91 -7.38
C VAL A 289 -8.59 19.83 -5.86
N GLU A 290 -9.28 18.81 -5.35
CA GLU A 290 -9.45 18.55 -3.91
C GLU A 290 -8.46 17.51 -3.38
N ASN A 291 -8.09 17.63 -2.11
CA ASN A 291 -7.21 16.67 -1.43
C ASN A 291 -7.89 15.30 -1.31
N ILE A 292 -7.23 14.24 -1.75
CA ILE A 292 -7.63 12.84 -1.64
C ILE A 292 -7.49 12.36 -0.19
N ALA A 293 -6.55 12.88 0.58
CA ALA A 293 -6.27 12.51 1.97
C ALA A 293 -7.31 13.07 2.97
N MET A 294 -8.60 12.96 2.64
CA MET A 294 -9.70 13.36 3.51
C MET A 294 -10.17 12.20 4.38
N ASN A 295 -10.50 12.47 5.64
CA ASN A 295 -11.02 11.48 6.60
C ASN A 295 -12.22 10.66 6.09
N ASN A 296 -12.98 11.19 5.13
CA ASN A 296 -14.18 10.54 4.60
C ASN A 296 -13.98 9.98 3.17
N VAL A 297 -12.75 9.89 2.67
CA VAL A 297 -12.49 9.45 1.29
C VAL A 297 -13.08 8.06 0.99
N HIS A 298 -13.01 7.14 1.96
CA HIS A 298 -13.60 5.80 1.86
C HIS A 298 -15.11 5.82 1.66
N GLN A 299 -15.82 6.74 2.31
CA GLN A 299 -17.27 6.91 2.14
C GLN A 299 -17.64 7.43 0.75
N ILE A 300 -16.70 8.12 0.08
CA ILE A 300 -16.94 8.73 -1.23
C ILE A 300 -16.91 7.67 -2.34
N HIS A 301 -15.99 6.69 -2.27
CA HIS A 301 -15.88 5.65 -3.30
C HIS A 301 -16.62 4.34 -2.99
N ALA A 302 -17.11 4.14 -1.76
CA ALA A 302 -17.89 2.94 -1.40
C ALA A 302 -19.07 2.64 -2.36
N PRO A 303 -19.88 3.62 -2.83
CA PRO A 303 -20.97 3.35 -3.77
C PRO A 303 -20.48 2.81 -5.12
N THR A 304 -19.34 3.32 -5.61
CA THR A 304 -18.72 2.88 -6.86
C THR A 304 -18.13 1.48 -6.72
N THR A 305 -17.44 1.21 -5.61
CA THR A 305 -16.98 -0.14 -5.24
C THR A 305 -18.14 -1.14 -5.22
N LEU A 306 -19.28 -0.78 -4.62
CA LEU A 306 -20.45 -1.64 -4.58
C LEU A 306 -21.01 -1.92 -5.98
N SER A 307 -21.06 -0.89 -6.84
CA SER A 307 -21.52 -1.04 -8.23
C SER A 307 -20.61 -1.99 -9.03
N ILE A 308 -19.29 -1.90 -8.81
CA ILE A 308 -18.31 -2.82 -9.40
C ILE A 308 -18.56 -4.26 -8.92
N LYS A 309 -18.72 -4.47 -7.60
CA LYS A 309 -19.04 -5.79 -7.03
C LYS A 309 -20.33 -6.35 -7.61
N GLN A 310 -21.37 -5.52 -7.79
CA GLN A 310 -22.62 -5.92 -8.44
C GLN A 310 -22.39 -6.42 -9.88
N ILE A 311 -21.60 -5.70 -10.69
CA ILE A 311 -21.25 -6.15 -12.04
C ILE A 311 -20.59 -7.53 -11.99
N ILE A 312 -19.62 -7.76 -11.10
CA ILE A 312 -18.96 -9.06 -10.94
C ILE A 312 -19.98 -10.17 -10.61
N THR A 313 -20.90 -9.93 -9.66
CA THR A 313 -21.90 -10.94 -9.27
C THR A 313 -22.83 -11.36 -10.41
N MET A 314 -23.03 -10.52 -11.42
CA MET A 314 -23.91 -10.84 -12.54
C MET A 314 -23.38 -11.99 -13.41
N PHE A 315 -22.06 -12.17 -13.51
CA PHE A 315 -21.45 -13.19 -14.38
C PHE A 315 -20.50 -14.15 -13.64
N ALA A 316 -20.10 -13.83 -12.41
CA ALA A 316 -19.24 -14.65 -11.56
C ALA A 316 -19.78 -14.72 -10.10
N PRO A 317 -21.00 -15.25 -9.88
CA PRO A 317 -21.66 -15.23 -8.56
C PRO A 317 -20.93 -16.05 -7.48
N HIS A 318 -20.01 -16.93 -7.86
CA HIS A 318 -19.22 -17.75 -6.94
C HIS A 318 -17.86 -17.13 -6.56
N GLU A 319 -17.40 -16.11 -7.30
CA GLU A 319 -16.15 -15.40 -7.01
C GLU A 319 -16.35 -14.35 -5.91
N VAL A 320 -17.55 -13.78 -5.84
CA VAL A 320 -17.95 -12.86 -4.76
C VAL A 320 -18.33 -13.70 -3.53
N GLN A 321 -17.34 -14.27 -2.84
CA GLN A 321 -17.57 -14.94 -1.57
C GLN A 321 -18.11 -13.93 -0.52
N GLU A 322 -19.13 -14.37 0.22
CA GLU A 322 -19.78 -13.69 1.35
C GLU A 322 -18.76 -13.19 2.39
N GLY A 323 -18.21 -11.99 2.16
CA GLY A 323 -17.29 -11.33 3.08
C GLY A 323 -17.79 -9.99 3.60
N GLU A 324 -18.44 -9.17 2.76
CA GLU A 324 -18.64 -7.74 3.08
C GLU A 324 -19.87 -7.11 2.40
N MET A 325 -20.97 -7.86 2.22
CA MET A 325 -22.28 -7.19 2.10
C MET A 325 -22.86 -7.04 3.51
N GLU A 326 -22.26 -6.20 4.34
CA GLU A 326 -23.03 -5.53 5.38
C GLU A 326 -24.00 -4.61 4.65
N PHE A 327 -25.25 -5.06 4.52
CA PHE A 327 -26.34 -4.24 3.99
C PHE A 327 -26.45 -2.99 4.88
N PHE A 328 -26.07 -1.83 4.34
CA PHE A 328 -26.34 -0.52 4.93
C PHE A 328 -27.83 -0.19 4.93
#